data_AF-A0A1E4T3U9-F1
#
_entry.id   AF-A0A1E4T3U9-F1
#
_cell.length_a   1.000
_cell.length_b   1.000
_cell.length_c   1.000
_cell.angle_alpha   90.00
_cell.angle_beta   90.00
_cell.angle_gamma   90.00
#
_symmetry.space_group_name_H-M   'P 1'
#
loop_
_entity.id
_entity.type
_entity.pdbx_description
1 polymer ?
#
loop_
_entity_poly.entity_id
_entity_poly.type
_entity_poly.pdbx_seq_one_letter_code
_entity_poly.pdbx_strand_id
1 'polypeptide(L)'
;WKPKLAEILMSNSYIPLFFRAFTLLLTCVALGLACRIMILSNRLDTEDHVSQQPSTIMAITVQSVAIVYLLYISFDEFTSKPLGLRDPRAKIRLILYDLLFIIFSSANLALSFNTLYDSRWVCRGSIQGHLIGSMCEKQRSLSAFLFLILVVWCITFTISVVRVVQMVTN
;
A
#
# COMPACT_ATOMS: atom_id res chain seq x y z
N TRP A 1 -3.16 -33.25 -8.54
CA TRP A 1 -2.77 -32.57 -7.29
C TRP A 1 -2.32 -31.16 -7.67
N LYS A 2 -3.01 -30.04 -7.46
CA LYS A 2 -4.10 -29.65 -6.55
C LYS A 2 -4.99 -28.62 -7.27
N PRO A 3 -6.34 -28.68 -7.18
CA PRO A 3 -7.15 -27.48 -7.39
C PRO A 3 -7.95 -27.08 -6.15
N LYS A 4 -7.65 -27.59 -4.95
CA LYS A 4 -8.38 -27.15 -3.74
C LYS A 4 -8.21 -25.65 -3.43
N LEU A 5 -7.06 -25.06 -3.75
CA LEU A 5 -6.85 -23.61 -3.62
C LEU A 5 -7.67 -22.83 -4.64
N ALA A 6 -7.76 -23.31 -5.89
CA ALA A 6 -8.55 -22.67 -6.94
C ALA A 6 -10.06 -22.78 -6.67
N GLU A 7 -10.51 -23.90 -6.10
CA GLU A 7 -11.91 -24.19 -5.81
C GLU A 7 -12.42 -23.40 -4.58
N ILE A 8 -11.61 -23.30 -3.52
CA ILE A 8 -11.90 -22.43 -2.35
C ILE A 8 -11.83 -20.95 -2.76
N LEU A 9 -10.87 -20.59 -3.62
CA LEU A 9 -10.75 -19.23 -4.15
C LEU A 9 -11.90 -18.92 -5.11
N MET A 10 -12.50 -19.87 -5.83
CA MET A 10 -13.61 -19.62 -6.76
C MET A 10 -14.98 -19.60 -6.07
N SER A 11 -15.15 -20.34 -4.97
CA SER A 11 -16.44 -20.46 -4.28
C SER A 11 -16.99 -19.13 -3.76
N ASN A 12 -16.13 -18.16 -3.41
CA ASN A 12 -16.59 -17.00 -2.66
C ASN A 12 -16.08 -15.68 -3.25
N SER A 13 -16.99 -14.91 -3.87
CA SER A 13 -16.67 -13.60 -4.45
C SER A 13 -16.21 -12.56 -3.41
N TYR A 14 -16.47 -12.82 -2.12
CA TYR A 14 -16.07 -11.97 -1.00
C TYR A 14 -14.58 -12.01 -0.63
N ILE A 15 -13.83 -13.03 -1.04
CA ILE A 15 -12.40 -13.16 -0.68
C ILE A 15 -11.54 -11.99 -1.20
N PRO A 16 -11.53 -11.66 -2.51
CA PRO A 16 -10.75 -10.52 -3.01
C PRO A 16 -11.25 -9.18 -2.45
N LEU A 17 -12.55 -9.06 -2.16
CA LEU A 17 -13.13 -7.88 -1.54
C LEU A 17 -12.60 -7.68 -0.11
N PHE A 18 -12.51 -8.76 0.67
CA PHE A 18 -11.96 -8.73 2.01
C PHE A 18 -10.48 -8.29 2.01
N PHE A 19 -9.67 -8.85 1.10
CA PHE A 19 -8.27 -8.42 0.98
C PHE A 19 -8.15 -6.94 0.57
N ARG A 20 -9.00 -6.45 -0.34
CA ARG A 20 -9.05 -5.02 -0.69
C ARG A 20 -9.43 -4.13 0.49
N ALA A 21 -10.42 -4.54 1.28
CA ALA A 21 -10.83 -3.84 2.49
C ALA A 21 -9.70 -3.82 3.55
N PHE A 22 -8.96 -4.93 3.67
CA PHE A 22 -7.79 -5.00 4.54
C PHE A 22 -6.67 -4.07 4.07
N THR A 23 -6.37 -4.04 2.75
CA THR A 23 -5.42 -3.09 2.16
C THR A 23 -5.86 -1.64 2.40
N LEU A 24 -7.15 -1.33 2.24
CA LEU A 24 -7.71 -0.01 2.53
C LEU A 24 -7.39 0.41 3.97
N LEU A 25 -7.69 -0.44 4.95
CA LEU A 25 -7.39 -0.16 6.36
C LEU A 25 -5.90 0.10 6.59
N LEU A 26 -5.04 -0.74 6.02
CA LEU A 26 -3.59 -0.57 6.14
C LEU A 26 -3.12 0.76 5.51
N THR A 27 -3.63 1.13 4.33
CA THR A 27 -3.30 2.40 3.67
C THR A 27 -3.77 3.62 4.46
N CYS A 28 -4.93 3.55 5.11
CA CYS A 28 -5.40 4.61 6.00
C CYS A 28 -4.47 4.79 7.21
N VAL A 29 -4.03 3.68 7.83
CA VAL A 29 -3.09 3.72 8.96
C VAL A 29 -1.74 4.30 8.53
N ALA A 30 -1.20 3.84 7.40
CA ALA A 30 0.08 4.31 6.90
C ALA A 30 0.03 5.78 6.41
N LEU A 31 -1.10 6.25 5.86
CA LEU A 31 -1.31 7.67 5.59
C LEU A 31 -1.35 8.50 6.87
N GLY A 32 -2.07 8.02 7.90
CA GLY A 32 -2.11 8.67 9.21
C GLY A 32 -0.71 8.80 9.83
N LEU A 33 0.10 7.73 9.75
CA LEU A 33 1.47 7.73 10.23
C LEU A 33 2.35 8.70 9.42
N ALA A 34 2.22 8.74 8.09
CA ALA A 34 2.96 9.68 7.24
C ALA A 34 2.62 11.13 7.56
N CYS A 35 1.34 11.47 7.75
CA CYS A 35 0.91 12.81 8.16
C CYS A 35 1.46 13.20 9.55
N ARG A 36 1.50 12.25 10.50
CA ARG A 36 2.09 12.50 11.83
C ARG A 36 3.59 12.78 11.74
N ILE A 37 4.32 12.01 10.94
CA ILE A 37 5.75 12.24 10.69
C ILE A 37 5.96 13.61 10.03
N MET A 38 5.14 13.99 9.06
CA MET A 38 5.22 15.29 8.38
C MET A 38 5.02 16.47 9.34
N ILE A 39 3.98 16.44 10.18
CA ILE A 39 3.72 17.51 11.16
C ILE A 39 4.87 17.60 12.16
N LEU A 40 5.40 16.46 12.60
CA LEU A 40 6.48 16.40 13.57
C LEU A 40 7.80 16.94 12.97
N SER A 41 8.11 16.57 11.73
CA SER A 41 9.24 17.11 10.97
C SER A 41 9.12 18.63 10.81
N ASN A 42 7.93 19.14 10.45
CA ASN A 42 7.71 20.57 10.25
C ASN A 42 7.81 21.39 11.56
N ARG A 43 7.55 20.77 12.71
CA ARG A 43 7.75 21.43 14.02
C ARG A 43 9.23 21.49 14.42
N LEU A 44 10.02 20.50 13.99
CA LEU A 44 11.45 20.39 14.30
C LEU A 44 12.33 21.17 13.33
N ASP A 45 11.85 21.43 12.11
CA ASP A 45 12.56 22.23 11.11
C ASP A 45 12.83 23.67 11.60
N THR A 46 11.99 24.19 12.51
CA THR A 46 12.17 25.50 13.16
C THR A 46 13.34 25.54 14.15
N GLU A 47 13.76 24.39 14.71
CA GLU A 47 14.76 24.31 15.78
C GLU A 47 16.08 23.64 15.33
N ASP A 48 16.05 22.71 14.37
CA ASP A 48 17.20 21.83 14.08
C ASP A 48 17.40 21.47 12.58
N HIS A 49 16.82 22.23 11.62
CA HIS A 49 16.97 22.01 10.17
C HIS A 49 16.81 20.55 9.72
N VAL A 50 15.76 19.87 10.20
CA VAL A 50 15.46 18.49 9.79
C VAL A 50 14.76 18.53 8.43
N SER A 51 15.53 18.30 7.36
CA SER A 51 15.03 18.27 5.99
C SER A 51 13.89 17.27 5.80
N GLN A 52 12.81 17.70 5.14
CA GLN A 52 11.68 16.82 4.80
C GLN A 52 12.12 15.63 3.95
N GLN A 53 11.73 14.42 4.36
CA GLN A 53 12.05 13.21 3.62
C GLN A 53 11.15 13.07 2.38
N PRO A 54 11.72 12.92 1.17
CA PRO A 54 10.94 12.76 -0.06
C PRO A 54 10.01 11.53 -0.04
N SER A 55 10.41 10.47 0.68
CA SER A 55 9.58 9.26 0.88
C SER A 55 8.27 9.57 1.63
N THR A 56 8.29 10.45 2.63
CA THR A 56 7.07 10.82 3.38
C THR A 56 6.09 11.60 2.50
N ILE A 57 6.58 12.50 1.65
CA ILE A 57 5.75 13.26 0.71
C ILE A 57 5.10 12.32 -0.32
N MET A 58 5.89 11.43 -0.92
CA MET A 58 5.37 10.43 -1.85
C MET A 58 4.39 9.45 -1.19
N ALA A 59 4.64 9.06 0.07
CA ALA A 59 3.73 8.22 0.82
C ALA A 59 2.36 8.88 1.00
N ILE A 60 2.30 10.19 1.26
CA ILE A 60 1.05 10.93 1.45
C ILE A 60 0.27 11.04 0.13
N THR A 61 0.95 11.41 -0.96
CA THR A 61 0.30 11.58 -2.26
C THR A 61 -0.19 10.26 -2.83
N VAL A 62 0.63 9.20 -2.79
CA VAL A 62 0.26 7.89 -3.35
C VAL A 62 -0.84 7.25 -2.52
N GLN A 63 -0.76 7.30 -1.18
CA GLN A 63 -1.77 6.66 -0.34
C GLN A 63 -3.11 7.40 -0.34
N SER A 64 -3.12 8.74 -0.45
CA SER A 64 -4.38 9.48 -0.58
C SER A 64 -5.13 9.11 -1.87
N VAL A 65 -4.44 9.01 -3.00
CA VAL A 65 -5.04 8.56 -4.27
C VAL A 65 -5.44 7.07 -4.20
N ALA A 66 -4.63 6.23 -3.56
CA ALA A 66 -4.93 4.80 -3.39
C ALA A 66 -6.21 4.58 -2.58
N ILE A 67 -6.45 5.35 -1.52
CA ILE A 67 -7.69 5.24 -0.72
C ILE A 67 -8.91 5.56 -1.58
N VAL A 68 -8.89 6.63 -2.37
CA VAL A 68 -10.00 6.98 -3.27
C VAL A 68 -10.25 5.87 -4.28
N TYR A 69 -9.19 5.32 -4.86
CA TYR A 69 -9.28 4.20 -5.80
C TYR A 69 -9.86 2.95 -5.13
N LEU A 70 -9.35 2.56 -3.96
CA LEU A 70 -9.81 1.39 -3.21
C LEU A 70 -11.28 1.51 -2.80
N LEU A 71 -11.72 2.69 -2.35
CA LEU A 71 -13.13 2.95 -2.05
C LEU A 71 -14.00 2.84 -3.32
N TYR A 72 -13.55 3.42 -4.44
CA TYR A 72 -14.28 3.36 -5.70
C TYR A 72 -14.47 1.92 -6.17
N ILE A 73 -13.41 1.10 -6.18
CA ILE A 73 -13.52 -0.29 -6.61
C ILE A 73 -14.33 -1.14 -5.63
N SER A 74 -14.16 -0.94 -4.32
CA SER A 74 -15.00 -1.63 -3.33
C SER A 74 -16.47 -1.30 -3.53
N PHE A 75 -16.81 -0.02 -3.76
CA PHE A 75 -18.18 0.40 -4.01
C PHE A 75 -18.74 -0.15 -5.33
N ASP A 76 -17.95 -0.11 -6.42
CA ASP A 76 -18.32 -0.71 -7.69
C ASP A 76 -18.63 -2.20 -7.51
N GLU A 77 -17.80 -2.91 -6.75
CA GLU A 77 -17.95 -4.35 -6.54
C GLU A 77 -19.17 -4.70 -5.67
N PHE A 78 -19.54 -3.85 -4.69
CA PHE A 78 -20.77 -3.99 -3.90
C PHE A 78 -22.05 -3.66 -4.68
N THR A 79 -22.00 -2.68 -5.57
CA THR A 79 -23.18 -2.17 -6.33
C THR A 79 -23.37 -2.91 -7.66
N SER A 80 -22.36 -3.64 -8.11
CA SER A 80 -22.40 -4.36 -9.37
C SER A 80 -23.44 -5.47 -9.39
N LYS A 81 -24.26 -5.46 -10.45
CA LYS A 81 -25.24 -6.51 -10.78
C LYS A 81 -24.58 -7.91 -10.78
N PRO A 82 -25.34 -8.98 -10.48
CA PRO A 82 -24.82 -10.34 -10.45
C PRO A 82 -24.12 -10.70 -11.78
N LEU A 83 -23.07 -11.51 -11.67
CA LEU A 83 -21.92 -11.75 -12.56
C LEU A 83 -22.17 -12.08 -14.05
N GLY A 84 -23.40 -12.01 -14.58
CA GLY A 84 -23.78 -12.54 -15.89
C GLY A 84 -23.81 -11.57 -17.09
N LEU A 85 -23.69 -10.25 -16.91
CA LEU A 85 -23.82 -9.25 -18.00
C LEU A 85 -22.73 -8.16 -18.00
N ARG A 86 -21.62 -8.39 -17.29
CA ARG A 86 -20.55 -7.39 -17.13
C ARG A 86 -19.53 -7.49 -18.26
N ASP A 87 -19.21 -6.35 -18.87
CA ASP A 87 -18.12 -6.21 -19.83
C ASP A 87 -16.77 -6.61 -19.20
N PRO A 88 -16.07 -7.64 -19.72
CA PRO A 88 -14.80 -8.11 -19.18
C PRO A 88 -13.68 -7.06 -19.29
N ARG A 89 -13.82 -6.11 -20.23
CA ARG A 89 -12.87 -5.03 -20.49
C ARG A 89 -12.77 -4.03 -19.34
N ALA A 90 -13.86 -3.76 -18.63
CA ALA A 90 -13.85 -2.89 -17.46
C ALA A 90 -13.00 -3.51 -16.35
N LYS A 91 -13.14 -4.82 -16.11
CA LYS A 91 -12.42 -5.55 -15.06
C LYS A 91 -10.90 -5.55 -15.28
N ILE A 92 -10.45 -5.71 -16.52
CA ILE A 92 -9.01 -5.69 -16.86
C ILE A 92 -8.39 -4.30 -16.62
N ARG A 93 -9.08 -3.23 -17.00
CA ARG A 93 -8.61 -1.84 -16.74
C ARG A 93 -8.40 -1.58 -15.25
N LEU A 94 -9.27 -2.11 -14.39
CA LEU A 94 -9.11 -1.94 -12.95
C LEU A 94 -7.88 -2.67 -12.41
N ILE A 95 -7.57 -3.87 -12.91
CA ILE A 95 -6.37 -4.62 -12.51
C ILE A 95 -5.09 -3.87 -12.94
N LEU A 96 -5.11 -3.18 -14.08
CA LEU A 96 -4.01 -2.32 -14.53
C LEU A 96 -3.76 -1.13 -13.59
N TYR A 97 -4.81 -0.52 -13.04
CA TYR A 97 -4.64 0.54 -12.03
C TYR A 97 -4.03 0.02 -10.73
N ASP A 98 -4.40 -1.20 -10.30
CA ASP A 98 -3.83 -1.86 -9.11
C ASP A 98 -2.30 -2.04 -9.26
N LEU A 99 -1.86 -2.45 -10.45
CA LEU A 99 -0.44 -2.59 -10.78
C LEU A 99 0.33 -1.25 -10.66
N LEU A 100 -0.26 -0.14 -11.12
CA LEU A 100 0.38 1.18 -11.00
C LEU A 100 0.65 1.54 -9.54
N PHE A 101 -0.32 1.31 -8.65
CA PHE A 101 -0.10 1.62 -7.24
C PHE A 101 0.91 0.69 -6.57
N ILE A 102 0.98 -0.59 -6.97
CA ILE A 102 2.03 -1.52 -6.53
C ILE A 102 3.42 -0.98 -6.92
N ILE A 103 3.58 -0.48 -8.14
CA ILE A 103 4.85 0.11 -8.61
C ILE A 103 5.23 1.34 -7.77
N PHE A 104 4.30 2.28 -7.58
CA PHE A 104 4.57 3.49 -6.78
C PHE A 104 4.87 3.18 -5.32
N SER A 105 4.13 2.25 -4.73
CA SER A 105 4.36 1.84 -3.35
C SER A 105 5.71 1.11 -3.19
N SER A 106 6.12 0.32 -4.19
CA SER A 106 7.45 -0.33 -4.23
C SER A 106 8.58 0.69 -4.32
N ALA A 107 8.44 1.70 -5.19
CA ALA A 107 9.40 2.80 -5.28
C ALA A 107 9.51 3.58 -3.96
N ASN A 108 8.37 3.84 -3.30
CA ASN A 108 8.34 4.52 -2.01
C ASN A 108 8.98 3.68 -0.88
N LEU A 109 8.77 2.36 -0.89
CA LEU A 109 9.44 1.46 0.05
C LEU A 109 10.96 1.43 -0.18
N ALA A 110 11.40 1.38 -1.45
CA ALA A 110 12.82 1.41 -1.78
C ALA A 110 13.49 2.71 -1.31
N LEU A 111 12.82 3.85 -1.50
CA LEU A 111 13.30 5.14 -1.02
C LEU A 111 13.33 5.20 0.52
N SER A 112 12.31 4.64 1.17
CA SER A 112 12.26 4.56 2.63
C SER A 112 13.39 3.69 3.20
N PHE A 113 13.73 2.57 2.54
CA PHE A 113 14.88 1.74 2.91
C PHE A 113 16.21 2.42 2.65
N ASN A 114 16.35 3.15 1.54
CA ASN A 114 17.56 3.92 1.26
C ASN A 114 17.83 4.93 2.39
N THR A 115 16.81 5.69 2.79
CA THR A 115 16.89 6.63 3.91
C THR A 115 17.12 5.95 5.26
N LEU A 116 16.68 4.70 5.44
CA LEU A 116 16.84 3.95 6.69
C LEU A 116 18.22 3.28 6.84
N TYR A 117 18.84 2.87 5.73
CA TYR A 117 20.12 2.15 5.70
C TYR A 117 21.32 3.04 5.30
N ASP A 118 21.11 4.31 4.95
CA ASP A 118 22.21 5.21 4.63
C ASP A 118 23.13 5.41 5.85
N SER A 119 24.39 5.01 5.67
CA SER A 119 25.50 5.08 6.63
C SER A 119 25.85 6.49 7.10
N ARG A 120 25.31 7.55 6.47
CA ARG A 120 25.54 8.96 6.86
C ARG A 120 24.43 9.59 7.71
N TRP A 121 23.29 8.92 7.93
CA TRP A 121 22.17 9.51 8.66
C TRP A 121 21.76 8.75 9.92
N VAL A 122 21.89 9.43 11.06
CA VAL A 122 20.95 9.53 12.20
C VAL A 122 20.66 8.27 13.05
N CYS A 123 20.50 7.06 12.52
CA CYS A 123 20.12 5.88 13.35
C CYS A 123 21.29 5.08 13.97
N ARG A 124 22.55 5.47 13.73
CA ARG A 124 23.75 4.75 14.22
C ARG A 124 24.75 5.63 14.99
N GLY A 125 24.55 6.94 15.05
CA GLY A 125 25.53 7.92 15.57
C GLY A 125 25.27 8.38 17.02
N SER A 126 26.26 8.19 17.87
CA SER A 126 26.19 8.14 19.35
C SER A 126 26.01 9.47 20.12
N ILE A 127 25.74 10.65 19.55
CA ILE A 127 25.94 11.92 20.31
C ILE A 127 24.71 12.88 20.39
N GLN A 128 23.63 12.69 19.64
CA GLN A 128 22.36 13.45 19.80
C GLN A 128 21.15 12.51 20.04
N GLY A 129 21.28 11.67 21.06
CA GLY A 129 20.67 10.34 21.13
C GLY A 129 19.19 10.16 21.50
N HIS A 130 18.35 11.19 21.67
CA HIS A 130 16.96 10.96 22.12
C HIS A 130 15.87 11.34 21.12
N LEU A 131 15.94 12.54 20.52
CA LEU A 131 14.92 13.00 19.56
C LEU A 131 15.02 12.22 18.24
N ILE A 132 16.25 11.96 17.81
CA ILE A 132 16.64 11.21 16.61
C ILE A 132 16.22 9.73 16.66
N GLY A 133 16.38 9.06 17.81
CA GLY A 133 15.98 7.67 17.98
C GLY A 133 14.46 7.50 17.82
N SER A 134 13.68 8.46 18.34
CA SER A 134 12.22 8.39 18.26
C SER A 134 11.68 8.48 16.83
N MET A 135 12.35 9.25 15.95
CA MET A 135 12.02 9.38 14.52
C MET A 135 12.38 8.12 13.75
N CYS A 136 13.54 7.53 14.06
CA CYS A 136 14.00 6.28 13.45
C CYS A 136 12.99 5.15 13.67
N GLU A 137 12.44 5.03 14.88
CA GLU A 137 11.40 4.04 15.16
C GLU A 137 10.09 4.30 14.42
N LYS A 138 9.67 5.57 14.29
CA LYS A 138 8.46 5.90 13.52
C LYS A 138 8.64 5.60 12.03
N GLN A 139 9.80 5.89 11.46
CA GLN A 139 10.11 5.62 10.05
C GLN A 139 10.27 4.12 9.76
N ARG A 140 10.83 3.36 10.72
CA ARG A 140 10.86 1.90 10.66
C ARG A 140 9.45 1.30 10.66
N SER A 141 8.56 1.83 11.51
CA SER A 141 7.14 1.44 11.52
C SER A 141 6.48 1.72 10.17
N LEU A 142 6.64 2.94 9.63
CA LEU A 142 6.10 3.30 8.31
C LEU A 142 6.59 2.35 7.22
N SER A 143 7.89 2.03 7.19
CA SER A 143 8.48 1.12 6.21
C SER A 143 7.91 -0.30 6.34
N ALA A 144 7.70 -0.79 7.57
CA ALA A 144 7.07 -2.09 7.81
C ALA A 144 5.61 -2.14 7.33
N PHE A 145 4.83 -1.08 7.58
CA PHE A 145 3.46 -0.98 7.07
C PHE A 145 3.42 -0.91 5.53
N LEU A 146 4.30 -0.12 4.91
CA LEU A 146 4.41 -0.05 3.44
C LEU A 146 4.75 -1.42 2.83
N PHE A 147 5.65 -2.18 3.47
CA PHE A 147 5.96 -3.54 3.05
C PHE A 147 4.77 -4.49 3.18
N LEU A 148 4.04 -4.45 4.30
CA LEU A 148 2.83 -5.27 4.48
C LEU A 148 1.74 -4.91 3.46
N ILE A 149 1.52 -3.61 3.22
CA ILE A 149 0.59 -3.13 2.20
C ILE A 149 0.96 -3.73 0.84
N LEU A 150 2.23 -3.66 0.44
CA LEU A 150 2.71 -4.21 -0.83
C LEU A 150 2.48 -5.71 -0.95
N VAL A 151 2.78 -6.49 0.09
CA VAL A 151 2.59 -7.95 0.07
C VAL A 151 1.11 -8.30 -0.09
N VAL A 152 0.24 -7.66 0.69
CA VAL A 152 -1.21 -7.88 0.61
C VAL A 152 -1.74 -7.46 -0.77
N TRP A 153 -1.25 -6.35 -1.32
CA TRP A 153 -1.65 -5.89 -2.64
C TRP A 153 -1.22 -6.85 -3.75
N CYS A 154 0.02 -7.34 -3.71
CA CYS A 154 0.52 -8.35 -4.65
C CYS A 154 -0.30 -9.65 -4.61
N ILE A 155 -0.69 -10.11 -3.42
CA ILE A 155 -1.56 -11.28 -3.27
C ILE A 155 -2.94 -11.02 -3.91
N THR A 156 -3.53 -9.85 -3.62
CA THR A 156 -4.84 -9.43 -4.15
C THR A 156 -4.83 -9.31 -5.68
N PHE A 157 -3.76 -8.73 -6.22
CA PHE A 157 -3.52 -8.62 -7.66
C PHE A 157 -3.40 -10.00 -8.30
N THR A 158 -2.59 -10.89 -7.72
CA THR A 158 -2.39 -12.26 -8.22
C THR A 158 -3.71 -13.04 -8.27
N ILE A 159 -4.50 -12.97 -7.19
CA ILE A 159 -5.83 -13.58 -7.12
C ILE A 159 -6.75 -13.01 -8.22
N SER A 160 -6.75 -11.69 -8.40
CA SER A 160 -7.59 -11.00 -9.38
C SER A 160 -7.24 -11.41 -10.81
N VAL A 161 -5.94 -11.51 -11.13
CA VAL A 161 -5.45 -11.96 -12.44
C VAL A 161 -5.83 -13.42 -12.70
N VAL A 162 -5.55 -14.33 -11.76
CA VAL A 162 -5.86 -15.76 -11.90
C VAL A 162 -7.36 -15.97 -12.18
N ARG A 163 -8.24 -15.28 -11.45
CA ARG A 163 -9.69 -15.36 -11.67
C ARG A 163 -10.11 -14.86 -13.06
N VAL A 164 -9.48 -13.80 -13.57
CA VAL A 164 -9.79 -13.29 -14.91
C VAL A 164 -9.30 -14.25 -16.00
N VAL A 165 -8.10 -14.80 -15.86
CA VAL A 165 -7.56 -15.79 -16.82
C VAL A 165 -8.47 -17.01 -16.90
N GLN A 166 -8.90 -17.54 -15.75
CA GLN A 166 -9.81 -18.69 -15.68
C GLN A 166 -11.19 -18.41 -16.30
N MET A 167 -11.70 -17.19 -16.16
CA MET A 167 -12.97 -16.79 -16.79
C MET A 167 -12.88 -16.71 -18.32
N VAL A 168 -11.70 -16.45 -18.88
CA VAL A 168 -11.49 -16.38 -20.34
C VAL A 168 -11.19 -17.76 -20.95
N THR A 169 -10.69 -18.70 -20.15
CA THR A 169 -10.36 -20.06 -20.62
C THR A 169 -11.52 -21.05 -20.55
N ASN A 170 -12.58 -20.75 -19.80
CA ASN A 170 -13.86 -21.47 -19.78
C ASN A 170 -14.87 -20.80 -20.70
#